data_AF-R6FIX7-F1
#
_entry.id   AF-R6FIX7-F1
#
_cell.length_a   1.000
_cell.length_b   1.000
_cell.length_c   1.000
_cell.angle_alpha   90.00
_cell.angle_beta   90.00
_cell.angle_gamma   90.00
#
_symmetry.space_group_name_H-M   'P 1'
#
loop_
_entity.id
_entity.type
_entity.pdbx_description
1 polymer ?
#
loop_
_entity_poly.entity_id
_entity_poly.type
_entity_poly.pdbx_seq_one_letter_code
_entity_poly.pdbx_strand_id
1 'polypeptide(L)'
;MCGLCEFRKPGFYEQAEQLIEQGFRGIKIPAQRLLLKEGRVWLNSDEMMRMFHLMEQKQVLLSIDMADGATQVPELEEVIQECPQLKVAIGHFAMVTMPGWTEQVKLARHPNVRIESGGITWLFNDEFYPFCGAVRAIREAADLVGMDKLMWGSDYPRTITAITYRMSYDFVSKSTELTDDEKRLFLGENARSFYGFGALPELPYIKNMSE
;
A
#
# COMPACT_ATOMS: atom_id res chain seq x y z
N MET A 1 1.28 -13.28 2.35
CA MET A 1 1.71 -13.29 0.93
C MET A 1 0.52 -12.90 0.08
N CYS A 2 0.73 -12.07 -0.93
CA CYS A 2 -0.32 -11.66 -1.88
C CYS A 2 -0.20 -12.46 -3.18
N GLY A 3 -1.33 -12.93 -3.71
CA GLY A 3 -1.44 -13.51 -5.04
C GLY A 3 -1.66 -12.42 -6.09
N LEU A 4 -1.46 -12.74 -7.36
CA LEU A 4 -1.68 -11.84 -8.48
C LEU A 4 -2.40 -12.60 -9.59
N CYS A 5 -3.59 -12.14 -9.97
CA CYS A 5 -4.33 -12.67 -11.11
C CYS A 5 -3.91 -11.99 -12.42
N GLU A 6 -4.19 -12.62 -13.55
CA GLU A 6 -4.12 -11.97 -14.87
C GLU A 6 -5.39 -11.12 -15.07
N PHE A 7 -5.38 -9.88 -14.58
CA PHE A 7 -6.52 -8.97 -14.64
C PHE A 7 -6.82 -8.40 -16.04
N ARG A 8 -5.91 -8.53 -17.00
CA ARG A 8 -6.09 -7.97 -18.36
C ARG A 8 -7.00 -8.83 -19.24
N LYS A 9 -7.43 -9.99 -18.74
CA LYS A 9 -8.33 -10.92 -19.42
C LYS A 9 -9.42 -11.36 -18.44
N PRO A 10 -10.66 -11.57 -18.89
CA PRO A 10 -11.70 -12.15 -18.06
C PRO A 10 -11.30 -13.51 -17.47
N GLY A 11 -11.91 -13.88 -16.35
CA GLY A 11 -11.63 -15.11 -15.62
C GLY A 11 -10.63 -14.93 -14.46
N PHE A 12 -10.48 -13.69 -13.97
CA PHE A 12 -9.64 -13.40 -12.80
C PHE A 12 -10.38 -13.67 -11.49
N TYR A 13 -11.72 -13.72 -11.50
CA TYR A 13 -12.50 -14.17 -10.35
C TYR A 13 -12.13 -15.61 -9.95
N GLU A 14 -12.16 -16.56 -10.90
CA GLU A 14 -11.82 -17.97 -10.62
C GLU A 14 -10.35 -18.14 -10.25
N GLN A 15 -9.45 -17.31 -10.81
CA GLN A 15 -8.05 -17.28 -10.39
C GLN A 15 -7.89 -16.82 -8.94
N ALA A 16 -8.65 -15.80 -8.52
CA ALA A 16 -8.64 -15.32 -7.15
C ALA A 16 -9.15 -16.40 -6.19
N GLU A 17 -10.22 -17.13 -6.54
CA GLU A 17 -10.69 -18.30 -5.77
C GLU A 17 -9.57 -19.32 -5.56
N GLN A 18 -8.89 -19.72 -6.64
CA GLN A 18 -7.79 -20.69 -6.57
C GLN A 18 -6.63 -20.20 -5.70
N LEU A 19 -6.25 -18.93 -5.80
CA LEU A 19 -5.19 -18.35 -4.96
C LEU A 19 -5.60 -18.36 -3.48
N ILE A 20 -6.84 -18.02 -3.18
CA ILE A 20 -7.36 -18.04 -1.80
C ILE A 20 -7.35 -19.47 -1.25
N GLU A 21 -7.77 -20.46 -2.04
CA GLU A 21 -7.71 -21.88 -1.68
C GLU A 21 -6.29 -22.39 -1.43
N GLN A 22 -5.31 -21.84 -2.16
CA GLN A 22 -3.88 -22.12 -1.93
C GLN A 22 -3.30 -21.43 -0.69
N GLY A 23 -4.11 -20.65 0.04
CA GLY A 23 -3.73 -20.02 1.30
C GLY A 23 -3.18 -18.60 1.15
N PHE A 24 -3.29 -17.97 -0.02
CA PHE A 24 -2.98 -16.55 -0.15
C PHE A 24 -3.96 -15.72 0.68
N ARG A 25 -3.41 -14.78 1.48
CA ARG A 25 -4.19 -13.94 2.40
C ARG A 25 -4.35 -12.50 1.90
N GLY A 26 -3.84 -12.23 0.71
CA GLY A 26 -4.10 -11.01 -0.03
C GLY A 26 -4.07 -11.22 -1.52
N ILE A 27 -4.67 -10.29 -2.25
CA ILE A 27 -4.56 -10.18 -3.71
C ILE A 27 -3.99 -8.81 -4.04
N LYS A 28 -2.95 -8.78 -4.89
CA LYS A 28 -2.32 -7.55 -5.39
C LYS A 28 -2.96 -7.17 -6.72
N ILE A 29 -3.39 -5.92 -6.86
CA ILE A 29 -3.87 -5.35 -8.12
C ILE A 29 -2.96 -4.18 -8.52
N PRO A 30 -2.15 -4.31 -9.58
CA PRO A 30 -1.46 -3.18 -10.18
C PRO A 30 -2.46 -2.38 -11.04
N ALA A 31 -3.37 -1.66 -10.39
CA ALA A 31 -4.48 -0.95 -11.04
C ALA A 31 -3.99 0.11 -12.03
N GLN A 32 -2.84 0.75 -11.78
CA GLN A 32 -2.19 1.65 -12.72
C GLN A 32 -1.85 1.00 -14.07
N ARG A 33 -1.76 -0.33 -14.13
CA ARG A 33 -1.50 -1.11 -15.36
C ARG A 33 -2.77 -1.55 -16.09
N LEU A 34 -3.96 -1.22 -15.57
CA LEU A 34 -5.24 -1.59 -16.16
C LEU A 34 -5.84 -0.52 -17.10
N LEU A 35 -5.10 0.57 -17.29
CA LEU A 35 -5.36 1.61 -18.30
C LEU A 35 -4.71 1.21 -19.64
N LEU A 36 -5.25 0.17 -20.29
CA LEU A 36 -4.68 -0.38 -21.53
C LEU A 36 -5.10 0.45 -22.76
N LYS A 37 -4.35 0.32 -23.86
CA LYS A 37 -4.66 1.00 -25.12
C LYS A 37 -5.94 0.47 -25.77
N GLU A 38 -6.19 -0.83 -25.60
CA GLU A 38 -7.29 -1.56 -26.23
C GLU A 38 -8.59 -1.48 -25.43
N GLY A 39 -8.53 -0.97 -24.20
CA GLY A 39 -9.68 -0.89 -23.31
C GLY A 39 -9.25 -0.94 -21.85
N ARG A 40 -9.96 -0.19 -21.00
CA ARG A 40 -9.69 -0.16 -19.57
C ARG A 40 -10.40 -1.30 -18.85
N VAL A 41 -9.72 -1.92 -17.89
CA VAL A 41 -10.37 -2.78 -16.89
C VAL A 41 -10.74 -1.90 -15.69
N TRP A 42 -12.04 -1.77 -15.43
CA TRP A 42 -12.60 -0.93 -14.37
C TRP A 42 -12.53 -1.66 -13.03
N LEU A 43 -12.13 -0.95 -11.97
CA LEU A 43 -12.04 -1.55 -10.63
C LEU A 43 -13.42 -1.91 -10.06
N ASN A 44 -14.48 -1.25 -10.52
CA ASN A 44 -15.87 -1.50 -10.13
C ASN A 44 -16.67 -2.30 -11.18
N SER A 45 -15.99 -3.05 -12.06
CA SER A 45 -16.69 -3.96 -13.00
C SER A 45 -17.33 -5.14 -12.26
N ASP A 46 -18.37 -5.74 -12.83
CA ASP A 46 -19.10 -6.87 -12.23
C ASP A 46 -18.19 -8.02 -11.77
N GLU A 47 -17.15 -8.36 -12.54
CA GLU A 47 -16.20 -9.41 -12.17
C GLU A 47 -15.28 -8.99 -11.02
N MET A 48 -14.80 -7.73 -11.01
CA MET A 48 -14.01 -7.19 -9.89
C MET A 48 -14.83 -7.13 -8.61
N MET A 49 -16.07 -6.66 -8.68
CA MET A 49 -16.97 -6.59 -7.52
C MET A 49 -17.25 -7.98 -6.95
N ARG A 50 -17.55 -8.97 -7.80
CA ARG A 50 -17.68 -10.37 -7.35
C ARG A 50 -16.42 -10.87 -6.62
N MET A 51 -15.24 -10.53 -7.13
CA MET A 51 -13.98 -10.89 -6.48
C MET A 51 -13.81 -10.16 -5.14
N PHE A 52 -14.14 -8.88 -5.04
CA PHE A 52 -14.03 -8.13 -3.79
C PHE A 52 -15.00 -8.62 -2.71
N HIS A 53 -16.22 -8.98 -3.07
CA HIS A 53 -17.15 -9.64 -2.14
C HIS A 53 -16.59 -10.97 -1.62
N LEU A 54 -16.02 -11.79 -2.50
CA LEU A 54 -15.35 -13.02 -2.09
C LEU A 54 -14.18 -12.73 -1.13
N MET A 55 -13.34 -11.75 -1.46
CA MET A 55 -12.20 -11.36 -0.63
C MET A 55 -12.65 -10.86 0.76
N GLU A 56 -13.68 -10.02 0.82
CA GLU A 56 -14.27 -9.55 2.07
C GLU A 56 -14.82 -10.70 2.91
N GLN A 57 -15.63 -11.58 2.31
CA GLN A 57 -16.21 -12.76 2.96
C GLN A 57 -15.13 -13.69 3.52
N LYS A 58 -14.00 -13.84 2.81
CA LYS A 58 -12.89 -14.72 3.19
C LYS A 58 -11.82 -14.01 4.01
N GLN A 59 -12.00 -12.72 4.33
CA GLN A 59 -11.04 -11.88 5.05
C GLN A 59 -9.65 -11.86 4.39
N VAL A 60 -9.65 -11.75 3.06
CA VAL A 60 -8.47 -11.62 2.19
C VAL A 60 -8.29 -10.14 1.89
N LEU A 61 -7.08 -9.62 2.10
CA LEU A 61 -6.80 -8.19 1.91
C LEU A 61 -6.58 -7.83 0.45
N LEU A 62 -6.97 -6.62 0.09
CA LEU A 62 -6.60 -5.99 -1.17
C LEU A 62 -5.32 -5.17 -0.99
N SER A 63 -4.28 -5.46 -1.78
CA SER A 63 -3.17 -4.55 -1.99
C SER A 63 -3.30 -3.95 -3.38
N ILE A 64 -3.26 -2.63 -3.51
CA ILE A 64 -3.55 -1.96 -4.79
C ILE A 64 -2.58 -0.82 -5.06
N ASP A 65 -2.06 -0.74 -6.28
CA ASP A 65 -1.29 0.42 -6.75
C ASP A 65 -2.12 1.16 -7.78
N MET A 66 -2.53 2.38 -7.45
CA MET A 66 -3.42 3.17 -8.31
C MET A 66 -2.63 4.03 -9.29
N ALA A 67 -3.28 4.38 -10.41
CA ALA A 67 -2.78 5.37 -11.36
C ALA A 67 -2.64 6.74 -10.72
N ASP A 68 -1.81 7.60 -11.30
CA ASP A 68 -1.52 8.93 -10.78
C ASP A 68 -2.78 9.79 -10.56
N GLY A 69 -2.74 10.58 -9.50
CA GLY A 69 -3.79 11.52 -9.13
C GLY A 69 -5.11 10.84 -8.79
N ALA A 70 -6.23 11.42 -9.23
CA ALA A 70 -7.57 10.98 -8.84
C ALA A 70 -8.23 10.00 -9.83
N THR A 71 -7.53 9.56 -10.88
CA THR A 71 -8.11 8.83 -12.02
C THR A 71 -8.89 7.57 -11.60
N GLN A 72 -8.40 6.85 -10.60
CA GLN A 72 -9.00 5.61 -10.08
C GLN A 72 -9.72 5.78 -8.73
N VAL A 73 -9.72 7.00 -8.16
CA VAL A 73 -10.31 7.27 -6.84
C VAL A 73 -11.81 7.01 -6.81
N PRO A 74 -12.63 7.47 -7.77
CA PRO A 74 -14.07 7.20 -7.75
C PRO A 74 -14.40 5.70 -7.78
N GLU A 75 -13.67 4.92 -8.59
CA GLU A 75 -13.92 3.48 -8.69
C GLU A 75 -13.56 2.74 -7.41
N LEU A 76 -12.42 3.08 -6.79
CA LEU A 76 -12.04 2.46 -5.53
C LEU A 76 -12.95 2.90 -4.37
N GLU A 77 -13.44 4.14 -4.40
CA GLU A 77 -14.44 4.64 -3.44
C GLU A 77 -15.73 3.81 -3.50
N GLU A 78 -16.24 3.52 -4.71
CA GLU A 78 -17.42 2.65 -4.87
C GLU A 78 -17.16 1.23 -4.33
N VAL A 79 -15.97 0.66 -4.60
CA VAL A 79 -15.57 -0.65 -4.06
C VAL A 79 -15.54 -0.63 -2.52
N ILE A 80 -14.97 0.42 -1.91
CA ILE A 80 -14.88 0.55 -0.46
C ILE A 80 -16.27 0.72 0.17
N GLN A 81 -17.17 1.45 -0.48
CA GLN A 81 -18.54 1.64 -0.01
C GLN A 81 -19.36 0.35 -0.07
N GLU A 82 -19.19 -0.44 -1.14
CA GLU A 82 -19.90 -1.72 -1.31
C GLU A 82 -19.32 -2.83 -0.42
N CYS A 83 -17.99 -2.83 -0.20
CA CYS A 83 -17.26 -3.80 0.63
C CYS A 83 -16.58 -3.12 1.83
N PRO A 84 -17.33 -2.56 2.80
CA PRO A 84 -16.78 -1.73 3.87
C PRO A 84 -15.86 -2.48 4.86
N GLN A 85 -15.92 -3.82 4.89
CA GLN A 85 -15.07 -4.67 5.72
C GLN A 85 -13.83 -5.19 4.97
N LEU A 86 -13.73 -4.96 3.67
CA LEU A 86 -12.53 -5.29 2.91
C LEU A 86 -11.35 -4.43 3.41
N LYS A 87 -10.28 -5.10 3.83
CA LYS A 87 -9.02 -4.44 4.17
C LYS A 87 -8.29 -4.04 2.89
N VAL A 88 -7.99 -2.75 2.72
CA VAL A 88 -7.32 -2.21 1.52
C VAL A 88 -6.02 -1.51 1.91
N ALA A 89 -4.91 -1.93 1.31
CA ALA A 89 -3.61 -1.25 1.38
C ALA A 89 -3.29 -0.60 0.03
N ILE A 90 -3.28 0.74 -0.01
CA ILE A 90 -2.91 1.53 -1.18
C ILE A 90 -1.39 1.73 -1.15
N GLY A 91 -0.69 1.23 -2.18
CA GLY A 91 0.76 1.23 -2.27
C GLY A 91 1.36 2.54 -2.79
N HIS A 92 2.70 2.55 -2.89
CA HIS A 92 3.51 3.66 -3.42
C HIS A 92 3.19 5.02 -2.80
N PHE A 93 2.80 5.03 -1.53
CA PHE A 93 2.37 6.21 -0.79
C PHE A 93 1.39 7.08 -1.61
N ALA A 94 0.40 6.45 -2.27
CA ALA A 94 -0.59 7.14 -3.09
C ALA A 94 0.01 7.96 -4.26
N MET A 95 1.20 7.57 -4.76
CA MET A 95 1.96 8.30 -5.79
C MET A 95 2.24 9.76 -5.38
N VAL A 96 2.71 9.96 -4.16
CA VAL A 96 2.86 11.25 -3.47
C VAL A 96 3.59 12.38 -4.22
N THR A 97 4.43 12.06 -5.20
CA THR A 97 5.12 13.06 -6.02
C THR A 97 4.32 13.50 -7.25
N MET A 98 3.14 12.92 -7.48
CA MET A 98 2.26 13.24 -8.60
C MET A 98 1.17 14.25 -8.20
N PRO A 99 0.74 15.12 -9.13
CA PRO A 99 -0.38 16.03 -8.86
C PRO A 99 -1.65 15.28 -8.43
N GLY A 100 -2.30 15.76 -7.37
CA GLY A 100 -3.56 15.19 -6.87
C GLY A 100 -3.42 13.90 -6.05
N TRP A 101 -2.21 13.51 -5.65
CA TRP A 101 -1.96 12.32 -4.81
C TRP A 101 -2.79 12.28 -3.51
N THR A 102 -3.09 13.45 -2.93
CA THR A 102 -3.87 13.56 -1.69
C THR A 102 -5.29 13.04 -1.84
N GLU A 103 -5.85 12.97 -3.06
CA GLU A 103 -7.17 12.37 -3.28
C GLU A 103 -7.17 10.85 -3.00
N GLN A 104 -6.09 10.15 -3.34
CA GLN A 104 -5.95 8.73 -2.98
C GLN A 104 -5.73 8.55 -1.47
N VAL A 105 -4.95 9.44 -0.85
CA VAL A 105 -4.75 9.40 0.61
C VAL A 105 -6.09 9.49 1.34
N LYS A 106 -6.98 10.40 0.92
CA LYS A 106 -8.29 10.60 1.57
C LYS A 106 -9.17 9.36 1.61
N LEU A 107 -8.97 8.35 0.74
CA LEU A 107 -9.64 7.05 0.85
C LEU A 107 -9.34 6.35 2.19
N ALA A 108 -8.19 6.63 2.82
CA ALA A 108 -7.82 6.08 4.12
C ALA A 108 -8.64 6.64 5.31
N ARG A 109 -9.53 7.62 5.07
CA ARG A 109 -10.56 8.03 6.03
C ARG A 109 -11.50 6.87 6.35
N HIS A 110 -11.71 5.95 5.41
CA HIS A 110 -12.47 4.73 5.65
C HIS A 110 -11.75 3.81 6.65
N PRO A 111 -12.47 3.11 7.55
CA PRO A 111 -11.87 2.38 8.66
C PRO A 111 -10.84 1.33 8.25
N ASN A 112 -11.11 0.60 7.16
CA ASN A 112 -10.33 -0.55 6.71
C ASN A 112 -9.33 -0.24 5.58
N VAL A 113 -9.08 1.04 5.31
CA VAL A 113 -8.14 1.49 4.28
C VAL A 113 -6.87 2.03 4.93
N ARG A 114 -5.70 1.70 4.39
CA ARG A 114 -4.37 2.16 4.83
C ARG A 114 -3.52 2.56 3.63
N ILE A 115 -2.59 3.48 3.85
CA ILE A 115 -1.58 3.90 2.86
C ILE A 115 -0.24 3.27 3.24
N GLU A 116 0.35 2.51 2.32
CA GLU A 116 1.68 1.90 2.48
C GLU A 116 2.75 2.75 1.78
N SER A 117 3.87 2.99 2.46
CA SER A 117 4.97 3.81 1.97
C SER A 117 6.03 3.04 1.16
N GLY A 118 5.74 1.82 0.72
CA GLY A 118 6.63 1.07 -0.16
C GLY A 118 7.04 1.92 -1.36
N GLY A 119 8.33 2.11 -1.58
CA GLY A 119 8.85 2.86 -2.73
C GLY A 119 8.90 4.38 -2.51
N ILE A 120 8.56 4.89 -1.32
CA ILE A 120 8.62 6.34 -1.03
C ILE A 120 10.02 6.92 -1.26
N THR A 121 11.08 6.18 -0.93
CA THR A 121 12.47 6.63 -1.16
C THR A 121 12.83 6.66 -2.65
N TRP A 122 12.17 5.84 -3.49
CA TRP A 122 12.33 5.90 -4.93
C TRP A 122 11.60 7.12 -5.51
N LEU A 123 10.39 7.43 -5.01
CA LEU A 123 9.63 8.62 -5.42
C LEU A 123 10.37 9.91 -5.07
N PHE A 124 11.09 9.93 -3.94
CA PHE A 124 11.92 11.06 -3.49
C PHE A 124 13.42 10.88 -3.81
N ASN A 125 13.76 10.05 -4.81
CA ASN A 125 15.17 9.78 -5.11
C ASN A 125 15.97 11.04 -5.50
N ASP A 126 15.32 12.02 -6.13
CA ASP A 126 15.96 13.27 -6.58
C ASP A 126 16.46 14.14 -5.42
N GLU A 127 15.81 14.13 -4.24
CA GLU A 127 16.33 14.84 -3.06
C GLU A 127 17.43 14.06 -2.34
N PHE A 128 17.48 12.74 -2.55
CA PHE A 128 18.34 11.77 -1.87
C PHE A 128 18.20 11.79 -0.34
N TYR A 129 18.85 10.83 0.33
CA TYR A 129 18.86 10.74 1.79
C TYR A 129 19.44 12.04 2.41
N PRO A 130 18.78 12.62 3.44
CA PRO A 130 17.83 12.00 4.37
C PRO A 130 16.34 12.22 4.04
N PHE A 131 15.96 12.43 2.78
CA PHE A 131 14.56 12.43 2.34
C PHE A 131 13.61 13.36 3.13
N CYS A 132 14.02 14.61 3.37
CA CYS A 132 13.23 15.55 4.16
C CYS A 132 11.86 15.84 3.52
N GLY A 133 11.75 15.81 2.19
CA GLY A 133 10.50 15.90 1.46
C GLY A 133 9.57 14.73 1.74
N ALA A 134 10.11 13.50 1.78
CA ALA A 134 9.32 12.33 2.18
C ALA A 134 8.77 12.45 3.61
N VAL A 135 9.56 12.97 4.56
CA VAL A 135 9.10 13.22 5.94
C VAL A 135 7.95 14.24 5.96
N ARG A 136 8.08 15.35 5.23
CA ARG A 136 7.00 16.35 5.13
C ARG A 136 5.73 15.77 4.51
N ALA A 137 5.87 14.95 3.48
CA ALA A 137 4.75 14.27 2.84
C ALA A 137 4.05 13.27 3.79
N ILE A 138 4.80 12.55 4.62
CA ILE A 138 4.23 11.68 5.67
C ILE A 138 3.38 12.51 6.64
N ARG A 139 3.87 13.69 7.05
CA ARG A 139 3.13 14.60 7.94
C ARG A 139 1.87 15.14 7.29
N GLU A 140 1.95 15.59 6.04
CA GLU A 140 0.78 16.06 5.28
C GLU A 140 -0.29 14.97 5.14
N ALA A 141 0.12 13.73 4.84
CA ALA A 141 -0.81 12.60 4.81
C ALA A 141 -1.42 12.34 6.20
N ALA A 142 -0.62 12.39 7.26
CA ALA A 142 -1.09 12.18 8.63
C ALA A 142 -2.09 13.27 9.06
N ASP A 143 -1.90 14.53 8.65
CA ASP A 143 -2.86 15.61 8.90
C ASP A 143 -4.23 15.37 8.20
N LEU A 144 -4.22 14.65 7.06
CA LEU A 144 -5.43 14.36 6.28
C LEU A 144 -6.24 13.17 6.79
N VAL A 145 -5.57 12.13 7.31
CA VAL A 145 -6.18 10.83 7.62
C VAL A 145 -5.84 10.26 8.99
N GLY A 146 -4.86 10.81 9.69
CA GLY A 146 -4.29 10.28 10.93
C GLY A 146 -3.05 9.43 10.69
N MET A 147 -2.08 9.51 11.61
CA MET A 147 -0.85 8.70 11.54
C MET A 147 -1.15 7.19 11.63
N ASP A 148 -2.24 6.79 12.28
CA ASP A 148 -2.70 5.39 12.39
C ASP A 148 -3.11 4.76 11.05
N LYS A 149 -3.20 5.59 10.00
CA LYS A 149 -3.55 5.18 8.63
C LYS A 149 -2.36 4.89 7.73
N LEU A 150 -1.15 5.23 8.18
CA LEU A 150 0.06 5.19 7.36
C LEU A 150 0.97 4.05 7.81
N MET A 151 1.48 3.26 6.87
CA MET A 151 2.32 2.10 7.16
C MET A 151 3.62 2.19 6.39
N TRP A 152 4.74 1.91 7.06
CA TRP A 152 6.03 1.83 6.41
C TRP A 152 6.19 0.53 5.60
N GLY A 153 6.83 0.65 4.44
CA GLY A 153 7.34 -0.46 3.64
C GLY A 153 8.62 -0.06 2.94
N SER A 154 9.61 -0.95 2.89
CA SER A 154 10.94 -0.64 2.33
C SER A 154 11.03 -0.73 0.80
N ASP A 155 10.09 -1.44 0.17
CA ASP A 155 10.13 -1.83 -1.26
C ASP A 155 11.45 -2.52 -1.64
N TYR A 156 11.94 -3.40 -0.75
CA TYR A 156 13.08 -4.26 -1.02
C TYR A 156 12.66 -5.37 -2.01
N PRO A 157 13.48 -5.75 -3.00
CA PRO A 157 14.86 -5.31 -3.25
C PRO A 157 15.00 -4.11 -4.19
N ARG A 158 13.90 -3.50 -4.66
CA ARG A 158 13.96 -2.46 -5.70
C ARG A 158 14.79 -1.25 -5.29
N THR A 159 14.70 -0.83 -4.02
CA THR A 159 15.36 0.38 -3.49
C THR A 159 16.87 0.26 -3.31
N ILE A 160 17.44 -0.96 -3.29
CA ILE A 160 18.85 -1.18 -2.93
C ILE A 160 19.86 -0.71 -3.97
N THR A 161 19.40 -0.41 -5.19
CA THR A 161 20.27 0.16 -6.22
C THR A 161 20.62 1.62 -5.96
N ALA A 162 19.90 2.29 -5.05
CA ALA A 162 20.06 3.71 -4.76
C ALA A 162 20.40 3.99 -3.29
N ILE A 163 19.85 3.20 -2.36
CA ILE A 163 20.05 3.38 -0.92
C ILE A 163 20.33 2.05 -0.21
N THR A 164 20.87 2.12 1.01
CA THR A 164 20.89 0.94 1.89
C THR A 164 19.51 0.69 2.50
N TYR A 165 19.25 -0.53 2.92
CA TYR A 165 18.09 -0.91 3.72
C TYR A 165 17.98 -0.06 4.99
N ARG A 166 19.11 0.25 5.64
CA ARG A 166 19.11 1.14 6.81
C ARG A 166 18.61 2.54 6.46
N MET A 167 19.08 3.10 5.36
CA MET A 167 18.59 4.40 4.86
C MET A 167 17.09 4.39 4.56
N SER A 168 16.47 3.22 4.28
CA SER A 168 15.03 3.10 3.98
C SER A 168 14.11 3.32 5.19
N TYR A 169 14.62 3.30 6.42
CA TYR A 169 13.84 3.62 7.63
C TYR A 169 14.51 4.66 8.54
N ASP A 170 15.84 4.82 8.46
CA ASP A 170 16.58 5.77 9.31
C ASP A 170 16.14 7.22 9.08
N PHE A 171 15.71 7.56 7.86
CA PHE A 171 15.20 8.89 7.55
C PHE A 171 13.93 9.24 8.34
N VAL A 172 13.15 8.23 8.74
CA VAL A 172 11.99 8.36 9.63
C VAL A 172 12.42 8.27 11.09
N SER A 173 13.17 7.24 11.47
CA SER A 173 13.52 6.98 12.88
C SER A 173 14.35 8.10 13.49
N LYS A 174 15.26 8.71 12.70
CA LYS A 174 16.13 9.81 13.12
C LYS A 174 15.53 11.19 12.87
N SER A 175 14.38 11.28 12.22
CA SER A 175 13.71 12.56 11.99
C SER A 175 13.34 13.22 13.32
N THR A 176 13.61 14.52 13.45
CA THR A 176 13.14 15.34 14.56
C THR A 176 11.76 15.96 14.29
N GLU A 177 11.21 15.77 13.09
CA GLU A 177 9.88 16.28 12.70
C GLU A 177 8.74 15.32 13.09
N LEU A 178 9.07 14.11 13.56
CA LEU A 178 8.13 13.10 14.02
C LEU A 178 8.38 12.77 15.49
N THR A 179 7.31 12.62 16.25
CA THR A 179 7.34 12.14 17.63
C THR A 179 7.68 10.66 17.69
N ASP A 180 8.10 10.19 18.86
CA ASP A 180 8.41 8.76 19.06
C ASP A 180 7.18 7.87 18.87
N ASP A 181 5.99 8.35 19.24
CA ASP A 181 4.74 7.63 19.00
C ASP A 181 4.39 7.55 17.52
N GLU A 182 4.55 8.63 16.75
CA GLU A 182 4.34 8.60 15.30
C GLU A 182 5.30 7.65 14.59
N LYS A 183 6.58 7.67 14.98
CA LYS A 183 7.59 6.74 14.47
C LYS A 183 7.20 5.29 14.76
N ARG A 184 6.78 4.99 16.00
CA ARG A 184 6.34 3.65 16.41
C ARG A 184 5.12 3.18 15.63
N LEU A 185 4.13 4.06 15.42
CA LEU A 185 2.93 3.78 14.62
C LEU A 185 3.30 3.46 13.17
N PHE A 186 4.00 4.39 12.52
CA PHE A 186 4.34 4.30 11.11
C PHE A 186 5.27 3.12 10.79
N LEU A 187 6.35 2.94 11.58
CA LEU A 187 7.39 1.94 11.32
C LEU A 187 6.97 0.50 11.64
N GLY A 188 5.83 0.25 12.30
CA GLY A 188 5.42 -1.13 12.53
C GLY A 188 4.06 -1.36 13.18
N GLU A 189 3.64 -0.54 14.14
CA GLU A 189 2.42 -0.86 14.92
C GLU A 189 1.14 -0.81 14.07
N ASN A 190 1.07 0.12 13.12
CA ASN A 190 -0.06 0.18 12.19
C ASN A 190 -0.14 -1.07 11.31
N ALA A 191 0.99 -1.51 10.75
CA ALA A 191 1.07 -2.73 9.96
C ALA A 191 0.74 -3.98 10.79
N ARG A 192 1.26 -4.06 12.04
CA ARG A 192 0.96 -5.15 12.98
C ARG A 192 -0.54 -5.29 13.20
N SER A 193 -1.21 -4.18 13.52
CA SER A 193 -2.65 -4.13 13.75
C SER A 193 -3.45 -4.45 12.48
N PHE A 194 -3.11 -3.80 11.36
CA PHE A 194 -3.83 -3.94 10.09
C PHE A 194 -3.77 -5.37 9.54
N TYR A 195 -2.58 -5.98 9.51
CA TYR A 195 -2.39 -7.35 9.03
C TYR A 195 -2.72 -8.43 10.07
N GLY A 196 -2.99 -8.05 11.32
CA GLY A 196 -3.34 -8.98 12.40
C GLY A 196 -2.17 -9.86 12.85
N PHE A 197 -0.95 -9.32 12.82
CA PHE A 197 0.22 -10.05 13.31
C PHE A 197 0.20 -10.12 14.83
N GLY A 198 0.41 -11.33 15.36
CA GLY A 198 0.51 -11.58 16.80
C GLY A 198 1.90 -11.25 17.35
N ALA A 199 2.43 -12.13 18.22
CA ALA A 199 3.80 -12.03 18.67
C ALA A 199 4.76 -12.22 17.49
N LEU A 200 5.57 -11.20 17.20
CA LEU A 200 6.59 -11.27 16.17
C LEU A 200 7.84 -11.95 16.75
N PRO A 201 8.53 -12.82 15.98
CA PRO A 201 9.79 -13.41 16.43
C PRO A 201 10.89 -12.35 16.48
N GLU A 202 11.84 -12.51 17.40
CA GLU A 202 13.11 -11.79 17.32
C GLU A 202 13.91 -12.30 16.13
N LEU A 203 14.15 -11.43 15.15
CA LEU A 203 14.94 -11.76 13.98
C LEU A 203 16.44 -11.62 14.32
N PRO A 204 17.29 -12.59 13.93
CA PRO A 204 18.73 -12.45 14.12
C PRO A 204 19.28 -11.33 13.23
N TYR A 205 20.40 -10.75 13.64
CA TYR A 205 21.13 -9.80 12.80
C TYR A 205 21.58 -10.45 11.49
N ILE A 206 21.26 -9.84 10.35
CA ILE A 206 21.62 -10.34 9.02
C ILE A 206 22.85 -9.59 8.54
N LYS A 207 24.03 -10.18 8.75
CA LYS A 207 25.34 -9.59 8.38
C LYS A 207 25.45 -9.12 6.92
N ASN A 208 24.75 -9.79 6.00
CA ASN A 208 24.83 -9.51 4.56
C ASN A 208 23.63 -8.69 4.04
N MET A 209 22.84 -8.11 4.93
CA MET A 209 21.84 -7.12 4.54
C MET A 209 22.57 -5.88 4.03
N SER A 210 22.08 -5.27 2.96
CA SER A 210 22.61 -4.00 2.46
C SER A 210 22.25 -2.90 3.46
N GLU A 211 23.01 -2.75 4.56
CA GLU A 211 22.78 -1.74 5.62
C GLU A 211 23.70 -0.52 5.48
#